data_AF-A0A833N8K9-F1
#
_entry.id   AF-A0A833N8K9-F1
#
_cell.length_a   1.000
_cell.length_b   1.000
_cell.length_c   1.000
_cell.angle_alpha   90.00
_cell.angle_beta   90.00
_cell.angle_gamma   90.00
#
_symmetry.space_group_name_H-M   'P 1'
#
loop_
_entity.id
_entity.type
_entity.pdbx_description
1 polymer ?
#
loop_
_entity_poly.entity_id
_entity_poly.type
_entity_poly.pdbx_seq_one_letter_code
_entity_poly.pdbx_strand_id
1 'polypeptide(L)'
;MSDELMHEPDAAQVILPPGFLKNPVHLLAFGFGSGAAPRAPGTWGSFAAIPLWYAFSWMPPLAYWFVVLAAFLVGIWLCGKTATDLKVHDHGGIVWDEFVGMWIALGLFPDQLYGVLMAFMLFRLFDVWKPWPISWLDERLPGGLGIMVDDVVAGAMALGCLWAIDVWVMPYII
;
A
#
# COMPACT_ATOMS: atom_id res chain seq x y z
N MET A 1 41.48 9.97 19.43
CA MET A 1 41.14 8.55 19.19
C MET A 1 39.77 8.34 19.79
N SER A 2 38.86 7.79 18.96
CA SER A 2 37.46 7.42 19.20
C SER A 2 36.49 8.53 19.64
N ASP A 3 35.88 9.18 18.64
CA ASP A 3 34.42 9.43 18.57
C ASP A 3 34.08 9.91 17.15
N GLU A 4 34.49 9.13 16.14
CA GLU A 4 33.79 9.16 14.86
C GLU A 4 32.42 8.54 15.13
N LEU A 5 31.48 9.42 15.45
CA LEU A 5 30.04 9.19 15.41
C LEU A 5 29.76 8.24 14.25
N MET A 6 29.37 7.02 14.62
CA MET A 6 28.80 6.01 13.74
C MET A 6 27.59 6.66 13.06
N HIS A 7 27.85 7.28 11.91
CA HIS A 7 26.82 7.67 10.97
C HIS A 7 26.18 6.34 10.57
N GLU A 8 25.03 6.01 11.16
CA GLU A 8 24.17 4.99 10.59
C GLU A 8 24.04 5.35 9.11
N PRO A 9 24.35 4.42 8.19
CA PRO A 9 24.27 4.72 6.78
C PRO A 9 22.82 5.11 6.48
N ASP A 10 22.63 6.43 6.31
CA ASP A 10 21.42 7.13 5.92
C ASP A 10 20.69 6.27 4.89
N ALA A 11 19.64 5.54 5.33
CA ALA A 11 19.00 4.39 4.67
C ALA A 11 19.40 4.27 3.20
N ALA A 12 20.60 3.72 2.98
CA ALA A 12 21.29 3.91 1.73
C ALA A 12 20.41 3.36 0.63
N GLN A 13 20.00 4.23 -0.29
CA GLN A 13 19.20 3.88 -1.46
C GLN A 13 19.73 2.56 -2.02
N VAL A 14 19.00 1.47 -1.79
CA VAL A 14 19.37 0.18 -2.37
C VAL A 14 19.17 0.38 -3.86
N ILE A 15 20.26 0.65 -4.56
CA ILE A 15 20.26 0.83 -6.01
C ILE A 15 19.73 -0.49 -6.58
N LEU A 16 18.54 -0.43 -7.18
CA LEU A 16 17.93 -1.61 -7.78
C LEU A 16 18.90 -2.21 -8.82
N PRO A 17 19.07 -3.55 -8.85
CA PRO A 17 19.93 -4.18 -9.83
C PRO A 17 19.59 -3.77 -11.27
N PRO A 18 20.57 -3.65 -12.18
CA PRO A 18 20.29 -3.32 -13.57
C PRO A 18 19.27 -4.28 -14.20
N GLY A 19 18.19 -3.72 -14.76
CA GLY A 19 17.11 -4.50 -15.36
C GLY A 19 16.17 -5.19 -14.37
N PHE A 20 16.23 -4.86 -13.07
CA PHE A 20 15.37 -5.45 -12.04
C PHE A 20 13.88 -5.36 -12.38
N LEU A 21 13.41 -4.19 -12.83
CA LEU A 21 12.02 -3.95 -13.23
C LEU A 21 11.65 -4.54 -14.60
N LYS A 22 12.57 -5.20 -15.33
CA LYS A 22 12.22 -5.95 -16.55
C LYS A 22 11.54 -7.28 -16.22
N ASN A 23 11.70 -7.77 -14.99
CA ASN A 23 10.94 -8.92 -14.50
C ASN A 23 9.50 -8.46 -14.20
N PRO A 24 8.46 -9.07 -14.79
CA PRO A 24 7.07 -8.67 -14.55
C PRO A 24 6.67 -8.79 -13.07
N VAL A 25 7.24 -9.76 -12.33
CA VAL A 25 6.99 -9.92 -10.89
C VAL A 25 7.44 -8.69 -10.13
N HIS A 26 8.67 -8.23 -10.39
CA HIS A 26 9.23 -7.06 -9.73
C HIS A 26 8.55 -5.78 -10.16
N LEU A 27 8.21 -5.66 -11.45
CA LEU A 27 7.47 -4.51 -11.98
C LEU A 27 6.13 -4.34 -11.26
N LEU A 28 5.39 -5.44 -11.08
CA LEU A 28 4.11 -5.42 -10.36
C LEU A 28 4.32 -5.15 -8.87
N ALA A 29 5.26 -5.85 -8.22
CA ALA A 29 5.57 -5.63 -6.80
C ALA A 29 5.97 -4.17 -6.50
N PHE A 30 6.66 -3.50 -7.42
CA PHE A 30 7.05 -2.09 -7.32
C PHE A 30 5.98 -1.12 -7.87
N GLY A 31 4.73 -1.57 -8.02
CA GLY A 31 3.61 -0.72 -8.44
C GLY A 31 3.85 -0.04 -9.78
N PHE A 32 4.33 -0.79 -10.78
CA PHE A 32 4.70 -0.30 -12.12
C PHE A 32 5.82 0.76 -12.10
N GLY A 33 6.68 0.71 -11.08
CA GLY A 33 7.82 1.61 -10.91
C GLY A 33 7.57 2.78 -9.95
N SER A 34 6.35 2.94 -9.43
CA SER A 34 6.05 3.95 -8.39
C SER A 34 6.87 3.72 -7.11
N GLY A 35 7.05 2.46 -6.70
CA GLY A 35 7.88 2.08 -5.56
C GLY A 35 9.39 2.27 -5.79
N ALA A 36 9.82 2.58 -7.02
CA ALA A 36 11.21 2.94 -7.32
C ALA A 36 11.49 4.44 -7.11
N ALA A 37 10.51 5.21 -6.65
CA ALA A 37 10.70 6.63 -6.35
C ALA A 37 11.73 6.83 -5.22
N PRO A 38 12.63 7.82 -5.34
CA PRO A 38 13.75 7.99 -4.43
C PRO A 38 13.36 8.49 -3.03
N ARG A 39 12.14 9.00 -2.86
CA ARG A 39 11.62 9.53 -1.60
C ARG A 39 10.17 9.13 -1.42
N ALA A 40 9.84 8.67 -0.21
CA ALA A 40 8.52 8.19 0.15
C ALA A 40 7.90 7.28 -0.94
N PRO A 41 8.60 6.19 -1.33
CA PRO A 41 8.11 5.25 -2.34
C PRO A 41 6.66 4.83 -2.08
N GLY A 42 6.30 4.69 -0.80
CA GLY A 42 4.94 4.38 -0.42
C GLY A 42 3.87 5.44 -0.70
N THR A 43 4.24 6.72 -0.64
CA THR A 43 3.34 7.78 -1.08
C THR A 43 3.09 7.69 -2.58
N TRP A 44 4.13 7.37 -3.37
CA TRP A 44 4.03 7.22 -4.81
C TRP A 44 3.27 5.96 -5.21
N GLY A 45 3.43 4.86 -4.48
CA GLY A 45 2.66 3.64 -4.67
C GLY A 45 1.17 3.87 -4.45
N SER A 46 0.82 4.37 -3.26
CA SER A 46 -0.55 4.77 -2.92
C SER A 46 -1.19 5.73 -3.93
N PHE A 47 -0.42 6.71 -4.43
CA PHE A 47 -0.92 7.65 -5.44
C PHE A 47 -1.12 6.98 -6.80
N ALA A 48 -0.19 6.11 -7.22
CA ALA A 48 -0.28 5.34 -8.45
C ALA A 48 -1.43 4.30 -8.44
N ALA A 49 -1.88 3.89 -7.26
CA ALA A 49 -3.05 3.02 -7.11
C ALA A 49 -4.36 3.67 -7.60
N ILE A 50 -4.48 5.00 -7.52
CA ILE A 50 -5.73 5.74 -7.83
C ILE A 50 -6.09 5.66 -9.33
N PRO A 51 -5.19 5.94 -10.29
CA PRO A 51 -5.51 5.75 -11.71
C PRO A 51 -5.89 4.31 -12.06
N LEU A 52 -5.25 3.32 -11.44
CA LEU A 52 -5.58 1.91 -11.68
C LEU A 52 -6.94 1.55 -11.08
N TRP A 53 -7.27 2.11 -9.92
CA TRP A 53 -8.60 1.95 -9.32
C TRP A 53 -9.71 2.44 -10.27
N TYR A 54 -9.56 3.61 -10.89
CA TYR A 54 -10.52 4.11 -11.88
C TYR A 54 -10.73 3.18 -13.08
N ALA A 55 -9.75 2.32 -13.40
CA ALA A 55 -9.88 1.38 -14.51
C ALA A 55 -10.90 0.25 -14.23
N PHE A 56 -11.22 -0.03 -12.96
CA PHE A 56 -12.16 -1.09 -12.57
C PHE A 56 -13.20 -0.69 -11.53
N SER A 57 -13.18 0.55 -11.03
CA SER A 57 -14.12 1.04 -10.00
C SER A 57 -15.58 1.05 -10.44
N TRP A 58 -15.84 1.11 -11.76
CA TRP A 58 -17.17 1.07 -12.36
C TRP A 58 -17.79 -0.33 -12.40
N MET A 59 -17.05 -1.37 -12.01
CA MET A 59 -17.57 -2.73 -11.96
C MET A 59 -18.64 -2.91 -10.87
N PRO A 60 -19.60 -3.84 -11.04
CA PRO A 60 -20.53 -4.18 -9.96
C PRO A 60 -19.79 -4.58 -8.68
N PRO A 61 -20.34 -4.30 -7.48
CA PRO A 61 -19.62 -4.50 -6.21
C PRO A 61 -19.00 -5.89 -6.03
N LEU A 62 -19.71 -6.94 -6.45
CA LEU A 62 -19.19 -8.31 -6.38
C LEU A 62 -17.93 -8.51 -7.25
N ALA A 63 -17.93 -7.98 -8.46
CA ALA A 63 -16.80 -8.06 -9.38
C ALA A 63 -15.63 -7.20 -8.88
N TYR A 64 -15.92 -6.00 -8.36
CA TYR A 64 -14.93 -5.12 -7.74
C TYR A 64 -14.16 -5.83 -6.61
N TRP A 65 -14.88 -6.39 -5.63
CA TRP A 65 -14.26 -7.10 -4.51
C TRP A 65 -13.56 -8.39 -4.94
N PHE A 66 -14.00 -9.03 -6.01
CA PHE A 66 -13.29 -10.15 -6.62
C PHE A 66 -11.93 -9.71 -7.19
N VAL A 67 -11.86 -8.56 -7.86
CA VAL A 67 -10.59 -7.99 -8.36
C VAL A 67 -9.65 -7.67 -7.20
N VAL A 68 -10.13 -7.01 -6.14
CA VAL A 68 -9.34 -6.69 -4.94
C VAL A 68 -8.83 -7.97 -4.27
N LEU A 69 -9.68 -8.99 -4.10
CA LEU A 69 -9.28 -10.27 -3.52
C LEU A 69 -8.24 -10.99 -4.39
N ALA A 70 -8.42 -11.01 -5.71
CA ALA A 70 -7.47 -11.60 -6.64
C ALA A 70 -6.11 -10.88 -6.57
N ALA A 71 -6.12 -9.55 -6.52
CA ALA A 71 -4.92 -8.73 -6.38
C ALA A 71 -4.21 -8.96 -5.05
N PHE A 72 -4.95 -9.14 -3.95
CA PHE A 72 -4.41 -9.52 -2.65
C PHE A 72 -3.69 -10.88 -2.72
N LEU A 73 -4.36 -11.91 -3.25
CA LEU A 73 -3.81 -13.27 -3.33
C LEU A 73 -2.56 -13.32 -4.22
N VAL A 74 -2.58 -12.62 -5.36
CA VAL A 74 -1.41 -12.47 -6.22
C VAL A 74 -0.31 -11.67 -5.53
N GLY A 75 -0.68 -10.62 -4.80
CA GLY A 75 0.22 -9.76 -4.03
C GLY A 75 1.07 -10.51 -3.01
N ILE A 76 0.48 -11.46 -2.28
CA ILE A 76 1.23 -12.30 -1.32
C ILE A 76 2.44 -12.96 -2.00
N TRP A 77 2.24 -13.49 -3.22
CA TRP A 77 3.33 -14.09 -3.97
C TRP A 77 4.29 -13.05 -4.55
N LEU A 78 3.78 -11.96 -5.15
CA LEU A 78 4.60 -10.90 -5.75
C LEU A 78 5.55 -10.27 -4.72
N CYS A 79 5.00 -9.84 -3.58
CA CYS A 79 5.75 -9.19 -2.51
C CYS A 79 6.74 -10.17 -1.87
N GLY A 80 6.30 -11.40 -1.56
CA GLY A 80 7.17 -12.42 -0.97
C GLY A 80 8.33 -12.83 -1.88
N LYS A 81 8.06 -13.01 -3.19
CA LYS A 81 9.09 -13.34 -4.18
C LYS A 81 10.07 -12.20 -4.35
N THR A 82 9.58 -10.97 -4.46
CA THR A 82 10.43 -9.78 -4.65
C THR A 82 11.30 -9.48 -3.43
N ALA A 83 10.75 -9.62 -2.21
CA ALA A 83 11.52 -9.49 -0.97
C ALA A 83 12.64 -10.55 -0.90
N THR A 84 12.34 -11.80 -1.28
CA THR A 84 13.33 -12.89 -1.35
C THR A 84 14.43 -12.57 -2.37
N ASP A 85 14.08 -12.08 -3.55
CA ASP A 85 15.03 -11.80 -4.64
C ASP A 85 15.92 -10.58 -4.34
N LEU A 86 15.42 -9.60 -3.58
CA LEU A 86 16.18 -8.46 -3.08
C LEU A 86 17.05 -8.80 -1.86
N LYS A 87 16.84 -9.98 -1.24
CA LYS A 87 17.55 -10.42 -0.02
C LYS A 87 17.44 -9.44 1.15
N VAL A 88 16.38 -8.65 1.19
CA VAL A 88 16.08 -7.74 2.29
C VAL A 88 14.73 -8.13 2.86
N HIS A 89 14.63 -8.05 4.19
CA HIS A 89 13.33 -8.09 4.84
C HIS A 89 12.66 -6.74 4.60
N ASP A 90 11.48 -6.77 4.00
CA ASP A 90 10.61 -5.61 3.81
C ASP A 90 11.28 -4.40 3.13
N HIS A 91 11.50 -4.50 1.81
CA HIS A 91 11.98 -3.35 1.04
C HIS A 91 10.82 -2.37 0.86
N GLY A 92 10.94 -1.15 1.39
CA GLY A 92 9.90 -0.11 1.25
C GLY A 92 9.60 0.36 -0.19
N GLY A 93 10.18 -0.26 -1.22
CA GLY A 93 9.83 -0.05 -2.63
C GLY A 93 8.87 -1.12 -3.18
N ILE A 94 8.61 -2.18 -2.42
CA ILE A 94 7.49 -3.07 -2.64
C ILE A 94 6.26 -2.29 -2.17
N VAL A 95 5.32 -2.03 -3.09
CA VAL A 95 4.17 -1.14 -2.87
C VAL A 95 2.87 -1.73 -3.42
N TRP A 96 2.85 -3.02 -3.73
CA TRP A 96 1.63 -3.67 -4.24
C TRP A 96 0.57 -3.89 -3.16
N ASP A 97 1.02 -4.12 -1.93
CA ASP A 97 0.27 -3.99 -0.68
C ASP A 97 -0.47 -2.64 -0.61
N GLU A 98 0.21 -1.54 -0.91
CA GLU A 98 -0.41 -0.21 -0.86
C GLU A 98 -1.49 -0.03 -1.92
N PHE A 99 -1.32 -0.65 -3.10
CA PHE A 99 -2.35 -0.63 -4.14
C PHE A 99 -3.62 -1.33 -3.63
N VAL A 100 -3.46 -2.51 -3.04
CA VAL A 100 -4.58 -3.28 -2.50
C VAL A 100 -5.23 -2.56 -1.31
N GLY A 101 -4.43 -2.02 -0.38
CA GLY A 101 -4.91 -1.22 0.75
C GLY A 101 -5.68 0.02 0.32
N MET A 102 -5.14 0.79 -0.63
CA MET A 102 -5.82 1.94 -1.23
C MET A 102 -7.12 1.55 -1.93
N TRP A 103 -7.15 0.44 -2.66
CA TRP A 103 -8.38 -0.03 -3.29
C TRP A 103 -9.42 -0.37 -2.22
N ILE A 104 -9.06 -1.06 -1.15
CA ILE A 104 -9.98 -1.32 -0.03
C ILE A 104 -10.50 0.00 0.55
N ALA A 105 -9.64 0.99 0.81
CA ALA A 105 -10.04 2.30 1.33
C ALA A 105 -11.01 3.05 0.40
N LEU A 106 -10.90 2.83 -0.91
CA LEU A 106 -11.76 3.40 -1.96
C LEU A 106 -13.01 2.54 -2.25
N GLY A 107 -13.17 1.38 -1.61
CA GLY A 107 -14.13 0.35 -2.04
C GLY A 107 -15.60 0.64 -1.79
N LEU A 108 -15.92 1.69 -1.02
CA LEU A 108 -17.30 2.11 -0.80
C LEU A 108 -17.69 3.22 -1.77
N PHE A 109 -17.05 4.39 -1.76
CA PHE A 109 -17.49 5.52 -2.59
C PHE A 109 -16.42 6.63 -2.72
N PRO A 110 -15.76 6.76 -3.88
CA PRO A 110 -14.94 7.94 -4.17
C PRO A 110 -15.34 8.65 -5.48
N ASP A 111 -16.61 8.57 -5.90
CA ASP A 111 -17.09 9.28 -7.10
C ASP A 111 -17.02 10.83 -6.94
N GLN A 112 -16.72 11.29 -5.73
CA GLN A 112 -16.44 12.68 -5.42
C GLN A 112 -14.97 12.85 -5.03
N LEU A 113 -14.35 13.93 -5.51
CA LEU A 113 -12.94 14.26 -5.25
C LEU A 113 -12.60 14.22 -3.75
N TYR A 114 -13.55 14.63 -2.89
CA TYR A 114 -13.35 14.59 -1.43
C TYR A 114 -13.11 13.15 -0.93
N GLY A 115 -13.83 12.16 -1.47
CA GLY A 115 -13.76 10.77 -1.03
C GLY A 115 -12.42 10.13 -1.38
N VAL A 116 -11.91 10.41 -2.59
CA VAL A 116 -10.56 9.99 -3.02
C VAL A 116 -9.49 10.59 -2.10
N LEU A 117 -9.58 11.89 -1.83
CA LEU A 117 -8.61 12.58 -0.98
C LEU A 117 -8.66 12.05 0.46
N MET A 118 -9.85 11.85 1.00
CA MET A 118 -10.03 11.36 2.36
C MET A 118 -9.58 9.90 2.51
N ALA A 119 -9.91 9.03 1.53
CA ALA A 119 -9.42 7.66 1.49
C ALA A 119 -7.89 7.62 1.46
N PHE A 120 -7.26 8.42 0.60
CA PHE A 120 -5.80 8.53 0.54
C PHE A 120 -5.19 8.99 1.86
N MET A 121 -5.73 10.05 2.47
CA MET A 121 -5.22 10.59 3.73
C MET A 121 -5.39 9.61 4.89
N LEU A 122 -6.57 8.98 5.03
CA LEU A 122 -6.85 8.01 6.09
C LEU A 122 -6.02 6.73 5.91
N PHE A 123 -5.91 6.22 4.69
CA PHE A 123 -5.08 5.07 4.39
C PHE A 123 -3.62 5.34 4.79
N ARG A 124 -3.02 6.43 4.31
CA ARG A 124 -1.64 6.78 4.65
C ARG A 124 -1.46 7.04 6.15
N LEU A 125 -2.46 7.59 6.83
CA LEU A 125 -2.43 7.75 8.28
C LEU A 125 -2.31 6.39 8.96
N PHE A 126 -3.13 5.39 8.59
CA PHE A 126 -3.13 4.09 9.23
C PHE A 126 -1.94 3.21 8.83
N ASP A 127 -1.51 3.24 7.58
CA ASP A 127 -0.33 2.53 7.08
C ASP A 127 0.95 3.06 7.76
N VAL A 128 1.14 4.38 7.84
CA VAL A 128 2.33 4.95 8.49
C VAL A 128 2.30 4.79 10.01
N TRP A 129 1.12 4.92 10.64
CA TRP A 129 1.02 4.86 12.10
C TRP A 129 0.99 3.42 12.65
N LYS A 130 0.48 2.47 11.87
CA LYS A 130 0.28 1.06 12.26
C LYS A 130 -0.38 0.85 13.65
N PRO A 131 -1.52 1.51 13.96
CA PRO A 131 -2.22 1.26 15.22
C PRO A 131 -2.66 -0.21 15.34
N TRP A 132 -2.95 -0.66 16.56
CA TRP A 132 -3.56 -1.98 16.75
C TRP A 132 -4.85 -2.11 15.90
N PRO A 133 -5.05 -3.21 15.15
CA PRO A 133 -4.31 -4.47 15.17
C PRO A 133 -3.17 -4.60 14.14
N ILE A 134 -2.85 -3.55 13.37
CA ILE A 134 -1.85 -3.59 12.27
C ILE A 134 -0.47 -4.02 12.78
N SER A 135 0.08 -3.28 13.75
CA SER A 135 1.38 -3.62 14.37
C SER A 135 1.43 -5.02 14.98
N TRP A 136 0.32 -5.50 15.54
CA TRP A 136 0.25 -6.86 16.11
C TRP A 136 0.29 -7.96 15.04
N LEU A 137 -0.26 -7.71 13.85
CA LEU A 137 -0.21 -8.64 12.72
C LEU A 137 1.15 -8.64 12.05
N ASP A 138 1.74 -7.46 11.86
CA ASP A 138 3.07 -7.25 11.27
C ASP A 138 4.15 -8.06 12.04
N GLU A 139 4.10 -8.03 13.38
CA GLU A 139 5.01 -8.79 14.23
C GLU A 139 4.85 -10.33 14.14
N ARG A 140 3.71 -10.84 13.65
CA ARG A 140 3.33 -12.27 13.73
C ARG A 140 3.26 -12.97 12.39
N LEU A 141 3.10 -12.23 11.30
CA LEU A 141 2.94 -12.77 9.96
C LEU A 141 4.21 -12.51 9.15
N PRO A 142 5.06 -13.52 8.91
CA PRO A 142 6.26 -13.32 8.13
C PRO A 142 5.99 -13.36 6.61
N GLY A 143 6.91 -12.75 5.85
CA GLY A 143 6.96 -12.86 4.40
C GLY A 143 5.85 -12.08 3.69
N GLY A 144 5.52 -12.49 2.46
CA GLY A 144 4.55 -11.77 1.62
C GLY A 144 3.15 -11.66 2.21
N LEU A 145 2.75 -12.55 3.12
CA LEU A 145 1.47 -12.41 3.82
C LEU A 145 1.51 -11.26 4.84
N GLY A 146 2.61 -11.09 5.57
CA GLY A 146 2.80 -9.97 6.49
C GLY A 146 2.72 -8.63 5.76
N ILE A 147 3.52 -8.51 4.70
CA ILE A 147 3.59 -7.32 3.82
C ILE A 147 2.22 -6.94 3.27
N MET A 148 1.35 -7.91 2.94
CA MET A 148 0.04 -7.58 2.37
C MET A 148 -1.02 -7.28 3.44
N VAL A 149 -0.91 -7.86 4.64
CA VAL A 149 -2.00 -7.85 5.63
C VAL A 149 -2.04 -6.54 6.40
N ASP A 150 -0.89 -5.93 6.71
CA ASP A 150 -0.86 -4.64 7.41
C ASP A 150 -1.59 -3.54 6.63
N ASP A 151 -1.34 -3.43 5.33
CA ASP A 151 -2.01 -2.47 4.43
C ASP A 151 -3.46 -2.81 4.12
N VAL A 152 -3.81 -4.10 4.04
CA VAL A 152 -5.21 -4.52 3.92
C VAL A 152 -6.01 -4.07 5.13
N VAL A 153 -5.43 -4.21 6.33
CA VAL A 153 -6.08 -3.75 7.57
C VAL A 153 -6.11 -2.23 7.64
N ALA A 154 -5.04 -1.54 7.24
CA ALA A 154 -5.01 -0.08 7.13
C ALA A 154 -6.10 0.43 6.18
N GLY A 155 -6.26 -0.20 5.03
CA GLY A 155 -7.31 0.08 4.04
C GLY A 155 -8.71 -0.15 4.60
N ALA A 156 -8.92 -1.25 5.32
CA ALA A 156 -10.21 -1.54 5.95
C ALA A 156 -10.57 -0.52 7.06
N MET A 157 -9.57 -0.10 7.85
CA MET A 157 -9.75 0.96 8.85
C MET A 157 -10.08 2.30 8.19
N ALA A 158 -9.37 2.67 7.13
CA ALA A 158 -9.64 3.87 6.34
C ALA A 158 -11.05 3.85 5.75
N LEU A 159 -11.47 2.72 5.18
CA LEU A 159 -12.81 2.52 4.64
C LEU A 159 -13.90 2.74 5.70
N GLY A 160 -13.74 2.12 6.87
CA GLY A 160 -14.68 2.26 7.98
C GLY A 160 -14.78 3.70 8.50
N CYS A 161 -13.65 4.39 8.62
CA CYS A 161 -13.62 5.80 9.00
C CYS A 161 -14.26 6.70 7.95
N LEU A 162 -13.97 6.49 6.67
CA LEU A 162 -14.57 7.26 5.58
C LEU A 162 -16.08 7.06 5.54
N TRP A 163 -16.54 5.82 5.67
CA TRP A 163 -17.97 5.52 5.77
C TRP A 163 -18.63 6.21 6.96
N ALA A 164 -17.98 6.22 8.13
CA ALA A 164 -18.50 6.93 9.29
C ALA A 164 -18.57 8.45 9.06
N ILE A 165 -17.57 9.05 8.41
CA ILE A 165 -17.58 10.47 8.05
C ILE A 165 -18.73 10.77 7.09
N ASP A 166 -18.90 9.96 6.04
CA ASP A 166 -19.95 10.15 5.05
C ASP A 166 -21.36 10.02 5.65
N VAL A 167 -21.58 9.05 6.54
CA VAL A 167 -22.88 8.82 7.16
C VAL A 167 -23.21 9.84 8.26
N TRP A 168 -22.23 10.23 9.09
CA TRP A 168 -22.49 11.00 10.31
C TRP A 168 -22.08 12.46 10.25
N VAL A 169 -21.24 12.86 9.29
CA VAL A 169 -20.71 14.24 9.22
C VAL A 169 -21.21 14.95 7.97
N MET A 170 -21.11 14.33 6.79
CA MET A 170 -21.48 14.98 5.53
C MET A 170 -22.93 15.47 5.44
N PRO A 171 -23.95 14.79 6.01
CA PRO A 171 -25.33 15.28 5.98
C PRO A 171 -25.56 16.59 6.73
N TYR A 172 -24.58 17.05 7.52
CA TYR A 172 -24.64 18.33 8.24
C TYR A 172 -23.80 19.42 7.58
N ILE A 173 -22.96 19.07 6.59
CA ILE A 173 -22.09 20.01 5.87
C ILE A 173 -22.69 20.41 4.52
N ILE A 174 -23.40 19.49 3.86
CA ILE A 174 -24.01 19.65 2.53
C ILE A 174 -25.53 19.83 2.65
#